data_AF-A0A397B5K8-F1
#
_entry.id   AF-A0A397B5K8-F1
#
_cell.length_a   1.000
_cell.length_b   1.000
_cell.length_c   1.000
_cell.angle_alpha   90.00
_cell.angle_beta   90.00
_cell.angle_gamma   90.00
#
_symmetry.space_group_name_H-M   'P 1'
#
loop_
_entity.id
_entity.type
_entity.pdbx_description
1 polymer ?
#
loop_
_entity_poly.entity_id
_entity_poly.type
_entity_poly.pdbx_seq_one_letter_code
_entity_poly.pdbx_strand_id
1 'polypeptide(L)'
;MVQRMEDLVRRCDGDLHGHIVETEQVQFVQFAFRWMNCLLMRECPLGAIVRLWDTYLCEESGFESFHVYVCAAILMTFGDQLKEMQFQDLVLFLQKLPTNEWAEDDIEPLLSRAYILQTYFADAPNHIPHK
;
A
#
# COMPACT_ATOMS: atom_id res chain seq x y z
N MET A 1 -5.61 10.65 0.47
CA MET A 1 -4.76 9.46 0.69
C MET A 1 -4.90 8.42 -0.41
N VAL A 2 -6.12 7.96 -0.77
CA VAL A 2 -6.32 6.95 -1.84
C VAL A 2 -5.68 7.36 -3.17
N GLN A 3 -5.97 8.55 -3.69
CA GLN A 3 -5.34 9.04 -4.94
C GLN A 3 -3.82 9.10 -4.85
N ARG A 4 -3.27 9.56 -3.71
CA ARG A 4 -1.81 9.57 -3.48
C ARG A 4 -1.22 8.16 -3.52
N MET A 5 -1.92 7.16 -2.97
CA MET A 5 -1.50 5.76 -3.04
C MET A 5 -1.51 5.24 -4.48
N GLU A 6 -2.58 5.52 -5.23
CA GLU A 6 -2.69 5.12 -6.64
C GLU A 6 -1.57 5.74 -7.49
N ASP A 7 -1.34 7.04 -7.36
CA ASP A 7 -0.26 7.75 -8.05
C ASP A 7 1.13 7.19 -7.68
N LEU A 8 1.33 6.83 -6.41
CA LEU A 8 2.57 6.21 -5.94
C LEU A 8 2.78 4.84 -6.58
N VAL A 9 1.75 3.98 -6.57
CA VAL A 9 1.85 2.65 -7.18
C VAL A 9 2.08 2.77 -8.67
N ARG A 10 1.39 3.68 -9.37
CA ARG A 10 1.61 3.95 -10.80
C ARG A 10 3.06 4.30 -11.12
N ARG A 11 3.74 5.04 -10.24
CA ARG A 11 5.14 5.45 -10.42
C ARG A 11 6.14 4.36 -10.02
N CYS A 12 5.78 3.49 -9.07
CA CYS A 12 6.66 2.44 -8.55
C CYS A 12 6.58 1.13 -9.35
N ASP A 13 5.37 0.73 -9.72
CA ASP A 13 5.07 -0.50 -10.45
C ASP A 13 3.91 -0.23 -11.43
N GLY A 14 4.27 0.30 -12.60
CA GLY A 14 3.32 0.64 -13.67
C GLY A 14 2.57 -0.57 -14.20
N ASP A 15 3.20 -1.75 -14.23
CA ASP A 15 2.58 -2.99 -14.69
C ASP A 15 1.49 -3.45 -13.71
N LEU A 16 1.75 -3.37 -12.40
CA LEU A 16 0.75 -3.67 -11.37
C LEU A 16 -0.44 -2.71 -11.45
N HIS A 17 -0.18 -1.41 -11.59
CA HIS A 17 -1.22 -0.42 -11.75
C HIS A 17 -2.04 -0.67 -13.02
N GLY A 18 -1.38 -0.91 -14.15
CA GLY A 18 -2.02 -1.19 -15.44
C GLY A 18 -2.90 -2.44 -15.38
N HIS A 19 -2.43 -3.50 -14.70
CA HIS A 19 -3.25 -4.69 -14.47
C HIS A 19 -4.51 -4.37 -13.66
N ILE A 20 -4.35 -3.76 -12.48
CA ILE A 20 -5.47 -3.49 -11.56
C ILE A 20 -6.50 -2.54 -12.19
N VAL A 21 -6.06 -1.42 -12.77
CA VAL A 21 -6.96 -0.34 -13.20
C VAL A 21 -7.39 -0.47 -14.66
N GLU A 22 -6.47 -0.81 -15.56
CA GLU A 22 -6.74 -0.78 -17.01
C GLU A 22 -7.28 -2.13 -17.49
N THR A 23 -6.67 -3.24 -17.03
CA THR A 23 -7.04 -4.59 -17.45
C THR A 23 -8.27 -5.09 -16.69
N GLU A 24 -8.21 -5.09 -15.37
CA GLU A 24 -9.27 -5.64 -14.51
C GLU A 24 -10.31 -4.60 -14.07
N GLN A 25 -10.11 -3.32 -14.39
CA GLN A 25 -11.07 -2.23 -14.09
C GLN A 25 -11.41 -2.07 -12.59
N VAL A 26 -10.49 -2.46 -11.70
CA VAL A 26 -10.61 -2.29 -10.26
C VAL A 26 -10.13 -0.91 -9.86
N GLN A 27 -11.03 -0.09 -9.34
CA GLN A 27 -10.68 1.25 -8.84
C GLN A 27 -10.09 1.14 -7.43
N PHE A 28 -9.01 1.88 -7.15
CA PHE A 28 -8.34 1.88 -5.84
C PHE A 28 -9.30 2.16 -4.67
N VAL A 29 -10.31 3.01 -4.88
CA VAL A 29 -11.32 3.32 -3.86
C VAL A 29 -12.08 2.08 -3.36
N GLN A 30 -12.23 1.03 -4.18
CA GLN A 30 -13.00 -0.18 -3.85
C GLN A 30 -12.35 -1.02 -2.73
N PHE A 31 -11.04 -0.89 -2.52
CA PHE A 31 -10.32 -1.59 -1.46
C PHE A 31 -9.58 -0.62 -0.52
N ALA A 32 -8.86 0.37 -1.07
CA ALA A 32 -7.99 1.24 -0.31
C ALA A 32 -8.75 2.23 0.58
N PHE A 33 -10.04 2.53 0.32
CA PHE A 33 -10.82 3.38 1.22
C PHE A 33 -10.87 2.81 2.64
N ARG A 34 -11.05 1.49 2.77
CA ARG A 34 -11.06 0.81 4.07
C ARG A 34 -9.66 0.80 4.70
N TRP A 35 -8.62 0.60 3.89
CA TRP A 35 -7.24 0.61 4.38
C TRP A 35 -6.89 1.95 5.00
N MET A 36 -7.23 3.06 4.32
CA MET A 36 -6.97 4.42 4.79
C MET A 36 -7.79 4.80 6.01
N ASN A 37 -9.10 4.53 6.00
CA ASN A 37 -9.98 4.96 7.09
C ASN A 37 -9.82 4.14 8.36
N CYS A 38 -9.49 2.85 8.22
CA CYS A 38 -9.29 1.97 9.35
C CYS A 38 -7.82 1.77 9.68
N LEU A 39 -6.90 2.52 9.06
CA LEU A 39 -5.46 2.43 9.31
C LEU A 39 -4.95 0.98 9.30
N LEU A 40 -5.43 0.20 8.32
CA LEU A 40 -5.19 -1.25 8.13
C LEU A 40 -5.67 -2.19 9.26
N MET A 41 -6.33 -1.69 10.32
CA MET A 41 -6.85 -2.51 11.44
C MET A 41 -7.82 -3.63 11.02
N ARG A 42 -8.38 -3.53 9.81
CA ARG A 42 -9.30 -4.52 9.25
C ARG A 42 -8.61 -5.58 8.39
N GLU A 43 -7.34 -5.36 8.06
CA GLU A 43 -6.56 -6.23 7.20
C GLU A 43 -5.58 -7.08 8.00
N CYS A 44 -4.92 -6.50 9.01
CA CYS A 44 -3.86 -7.15 9.80
C CYS A 44 -4.28 -7.43 11.25
N PRO A 45 -3.65 -8.42 11.94
CA PRO A 45 -3.91 -8.73 13.33
C PRO A 45 -3.47 -7.59 14.26
N LEU A 46 -4.08 -7.51 15.45
CA LEU A 46 -3.85 -6.42 16.40
C LEU A 46 -2.37 -6.25 16.77
N GLY A 47 -1.62 -7.34 16.95
CA GLY A 47 -0.18 -7.28 17.26
C GLY A 47 0.63 -6.56 16.17
N ALA A 48 0.37 -6.90 14.91
CA ALA A 48 0.99 -6.24 13.76
C ALA A 48 0.61 -4.76 13.65
N ILE A 49 -0.65 -4.43 13.95
CA ILE A 49 -1.13 -3.04 13.98
C ILE A 49 -0.42 -2.22 15.05
N VAL A 50 -0.29 -2.74 16.27
CA VAL A 50 0.43 -2.04 17.35
C VAL A 50 1.88 -1.79 16.92
N ARG A 51 2.55 -2.80 16.35
CA ARG A 51 3.93 -2.67 15.87
C ARG A 51 4.09 -1.65 14.73
N LEU A 52 3.12 -1.57 13.81
CA LEU A 52 3.05 -0.52 12.78
C LEU A 52 2.89 0.86 13.41
N TRP A 53 2.00 0.98 14.40
CA TRP A 53 1.67 2.25 15.03
C TRP A 53 2.80 2.78 15.92
N ASP A 54 3.64 1.91 16.49
CA ASP A 54 4.88 2.34 17.16
C ASP A 54 5.73 3.20 16.21
N THR A 55 5.88 2.79 14.96
CA THR A 55 6.60 3.58 13.95
C THR A 55 5.81 4.83 13.53
N TYR A 56 4.48 4.74 13.38
CA TYR A 56 3.67 5.92 13.02
C TYR A 56 3.73 7.02 14.08
N LEU A 57 3.89 6.66 15.35
CA LEU A 57 4.03 7.61 16.45
C LEU A 57 5.41 8.28 16.47
N CYS A 58 6.44 7.63 15.91
CA CYS A 58 7.79 8.18 15.79
C CYS A 58 8.00 9.03 14.53
N GLU A 59 7.26 8.75 13.45
CA GLU A 59 7.38 9.46 12.18
C GLU A 59 6.57 10.77 12.15
N GLU A 60 7.13 11.80 11.49
CA GLU A 60 6.40 13.03 11.22
C GLU A 60 5.23 12.76 10.27
N SER A 61 4.02 13.13 10.68
CA SER A 61 2.78 12.81 9.95
C SER A 61 2.62 11.32 9.63
N GLY A 62 3.00 10.43 10.56
CA GLY A 62 2.99 8.97 10.37
C GLY A 62 1.64 8.40 9.90
N PHE A 63 0.56 8.78 10.59
CA PHE A 63 -0.80 8.28 10.28
C PHE A 63 -1.39 8.81 8.96
N GLU A 64 -0.81 9.86 8.36
CA GLU A 64 -1.32 10.47 7.14
C GLU A 64 -0.39 10.22 5.95
N SER A 65 0.84 10.74 6.01
CA SER A 65 1.77 10.68 4.89
C SER A 65 2.45 9.31 4.82
N PHE A 66 3.06 8.88 5.93
CA PHE A 66 3.78 7.60 5.98
C PHE A 66 2.83 6.40 5.74
N HIS A 67 1.61 6.48 6.26
CA HIS A 67 0.57 5.47 6.05
C HIS A 67 0.28 5.17 4.56
N VAL A 68 0.35 6.17 3.68
CA VAL A 68 0.19 5.98 2.23
C VAL A 68 1.30 5.08 1.66
N TYR A 69 2.54 5.28 2.11
CA TYR A 69 3.67 4.46 1.68
C TYR A 69 3.59 3.03 2.22
N VAL A 70 3.12 2.84 3.45
CA VAL A 70 2.86 1.50 4.00
C VAL A 70 1.77 0.78 3.21
N CYS A 71 0.65 1.44 2.91
CA CYS A 71 -0.41 0.84 2.09
C CYS A 71 0.10 0.44 0.69
N ALA A 72 0.90 1.29 0.05
CA ALA A 72 1.51 0.96 -1.24
C ALA A 72 2.52 -0.20 -1.12
N ALA A 73 3.33 -0.23 -0.07
CA ALA A 73 4.26 -1.31 0.19
C ALA A 73 3.53 -2.66 0.36
N ILE A 74 2.40 -2.69 1.09
CA ILE A 74 1.55 -3.89 1.24
C ILE A 74 1.04 -4.36 -0.13
N LEU A 75 0.49 -3.45 -0.93
CA LEU A 75 -0.03 -3.81 -2.26
C LEU A 75 1.07 -4.44 -3.13
N MET A 76 2.25 -3.82 -3.16
CA MET A 76 3.37 -4.33 -3.95
C MET A 76 4.06 -5.56 -3.34
N THR A 77 3.79 -5.92 -2.08
CA THR A 77 4.24 -7.21 -1.52
C THR A 77 3.53 -8.38 -2.19
N PHE A 78 2.29 -8.17 -2.62
CA PHE A 78 1.49 -9.15 -3.35
C PHE A 78 1.50 -8.92 -4.87
N GLY A 79 2.32 -7.99 -5.38
CA GLY A 79 2.25 -7.50 -6.76
C GLY A 79 2.27 -8.59 -7.82
N ASP A 80 3.17 -9.57 -7.70
CA ASP A 80 3.28 -10.68 -8.66
C ASP A 80 2.03 -11.58 -8.64
N GLN A 81 1.46 -11.82 -7.47
CA GLN A 81 0.24 -12.60 -7.34
C GLN A 81 -0.98 -11.83 -7.90
N LEU A 82 -1.06 -10.52 -7.63
CA LEU A 82 -2.15 -9.66 -8.09
C LEU A 82 -2.21 -9.56 -9.61
N LYS A 83 -1.07 -9.54 -10.29
CA LYS A 83 -0.96 -9.47 -11.76
C LYS A 83 -1.53 -10.70 -12.47
N GLU A 84 -1.66 -11.82 -11.77
CA GLU A 84 -2.21 -13.07 -12.33
C GLU A 84 -3.71 -13.24 -12.00
N MET A 85 -4.29 -12.37 -11.18
CA MET A 85 -5.69 -12.47 -10.76
C MET A 85 -6.63 -11.73 -11.70
N GLN A 86 -7.76 -12.36 -12.02
CA GLN A 86 -8.88 -11.71 -12.70
C GLN A 86 -9.76 -10.94 -11.69
N PHE A 87 -10.59 -10.03 -12.19
CA PHE A 87 -11.39 -9.06 -11.43
C PHE A 87 -11.98 -9.61 -10.12
N GLN A 88 -12.69 -10.74 -10.18
CA GLN A 88 -13.39 -11.28 -9.01
C GLN A 88 -12.40 -11.72 -7.91
N ASP A 89 -11.34 -12.43 -8.28
CA ASP A 89 -10.33 -12.91 -7.35
C ASP A 89 -9.49 -11.76 -6.81
N LEU A 90 -9.17 -10.80 -7.68
CA LEU A 90 -8.42 -9.59 -7.34
C LEU A 90 -9.17 -8.76 -6.28
N VAL A 91 -10.45 -8.49 -6.48
CA VAL A 91 -11.28 -7.74 -5.51
C VAL A 91 -11.37 -8.51 -4.19
N LEU A 92 -11.62 -9.82 -4.24
CA LEU A 92 -11.71 -10.63 -3.02
C LEU A 92 -10.40 -10.65 -2.24
N PHE A 93 -9.27 -10.78 -2.95
CA PHE A 93 -7.94 -10.77 -2.35
C PHE A 93 -7.63 -9.42 -1.69
N LEU A 94 -7.86 -8.31 -2.40
CA LEU A 94 -7.60 -6.96 -1.88
C LEU A 94 -8.51 -6.59 -0.69
N GLN A 95 -9.71 -7.17 -0.63
CA GLN A 95 -10.63 -7.03 0.50
C GLN A 95 -10.37 -8.05 1.63
N LYS A 96 -9.48 -9.02 1.44
CA LYS A 96 -9.14 -10.04 2.43
C LYS A 96 -7.69 -10.48 2.26
N LEU A 97 -6.76 -9.56 2.54
CA LEU A 97 -5.34 -9.84 2.43
C LEU A 97 -4.94 -11.02 3.33
N PRO A 98 -4.04 -11.90 2.89
CA PRO A 98 -3.56 -13.04 3.67
C PRO A 98 -2.52 -12.60 4.72
N THR A 99 -2.91 -11.72 5.65
CA THR A 99 -2.02 -11.16 6.68
C THR A 99 -2.38 -11.59 8.10
N ASN A 100 -3.30 -12.55 8.24
CA ASN A 100 -3.78 -13.04 9.54
C ASN A 100 -2.68 -13.60 10.44
N GLU A 101 -1.58 -14.09 9.84
CA GLU A 101 -0.42 -14.64 10.55
C GLU A 101 0.75 -13.64 10.64
N TRP A 102 0.58 -12.41 10.12
CA TRP A 102 1.66 -11.43 10.16
C TRP A 102 2.05 -11.08 11.58
N ALA A 103 3.35 -11.14 11.82
CA ALA A 103 3.99 -10.79 13.08
C ALA A 103 5.03 -9.67 12.86
N GLU A 104 5.86 -9.42 13.86
CA GLU A 104 6.91 -8.41 13.80
C GLU A 104 7.85 -8.63 12.61
N ASP A 105 8.25 -9.87 12.35
CA ASP A 105 9.14 -10.25 11.23
C ASP A 105 8.58 -9.91 9.84
N ASP A 106 7.26 -9.78 9.69
CA ASP A 106 6.60 -9.34 8.45
C ASP A 106 6.47 -7.82 8.37
N ILE A 107 6.28 -7.17 9.53
CA ILE A 107 6.05 -5.73 9.63
C ILE A 107 7.36 -4.94 9.49
N GLU A 108 8.48 -5.42 10.01
CA GLU A 108 9.75 -4.70 9.90
C GLU A 108 10.23 -4.51 8.45
N PRO A 109 10.26 -5.54 7.59
CA PRO A 109 10.62 -5.37 6.19
C PRO A 109 9.63 -4.46 5.45
N LEU A 110 8.34 -4.54 5.81
CA LEU A 110 7.30 -3.69 5.24
C LEU A 110 7.54 -2.21 5.55
N LEU A 111 7.83 -1.89 6.81
CA LEU A 111 8.16 -0.54 7.27
C LEU A 111 9.44 -0.03 6.60
N SER A 112 10.46 -0.87 6.48
CA SER A 112 11.70 -0.53 5.76
C SER A 112 11.42 -0.16 4.30
N ARG A 113 10.62 -0.98 3.59
CA ARG A 113 10.22 -0.69 2.22
C ARG A 113 9.43 0.62 2.12
N ALA A 114 8.49 0.84 3.04
CA ALA A 114 7.69 2.07 3.08
C ALA A 114 8.56 3.31 3.31
N TYR A 115 9.56 3.23 4.19
CA TYR A 115 10.51 4.31 4.44
C TYR A 115 11.35 4.62 3.20
N ILE A 116 11.85 3.60 2.51
CA ILE A 116 12.58 3.77 1.25
C ILE A 116 11.70 4.48 0.20
N LEU A 117 10.44 4.06 0.05
CA LEU A 117 9.50 4.72 -0.86
C LEU A 117 9.26 6.18 -0.45
N GLN A 118 9.10 6.45 0.84
CA GLN A 118 8.96 7.82 1.33
C GLN A 118 10.18 8.65 0.96
N THR A 119 11.40 8.18 1.19
CA THR A 119 12.62 8.93 0.83
C THR A 119 12.70 9.22 -0.68
N TYR A 120 12.37 8.25 -1.54
CA TYR A 120 12.43 8.46 -2.99
C TYR A 120 11.35 9.41 -3.53
N PHE A 121 10.18 9.44 -2.91
CA PHE A 121 9.00 10.11 -3.46
C PHE A 121 8.52 11.33 -2.66
N ALA A 122 8.96 11.53 -1.41
CA ALA A 122 8.67 12.73 -0.62
C ALA A 122 9.45 13.96 -1.13
N ASP A 123 10.70 13.78 -1.55
CA ASP A 123 11.56 14.85 -2.11
C ASP A 123 11.44 15.00 -3.64
N ALA A 124 10.51 14.31 -4.28
CA ALA A 124 10.34 14.32 -5.73
C ALA A 124 9.09 15.07 -6.27
N PRO A 125 8.74 16.30 -5.82
CA PRO A 125 7.64 17.05 -6.44
C PRO A 125 7.96 17.68 -7.80
N ASN A 126 9.23 17.84 -8.22
CA ASN A 126 9.57 18.71 -9.37
C ASN A 126 10.56 18.19 -10.44
N HIS A 127 11.09 16.97 -10.37
CA HIS A 127 12.28 16.63 -11.18
C HIS A 127 12.07 15.75 -12.44
N ILE A 128 10.84 15.55 -12.92
CA ILE A 128 10.63 14.94 -14.24
C ILE A 128 9.62 15.79 -15.04
N PRO A 129 10.06 16.53 -16.07
CA PRO A 129 9.15 17.27 -16.91
C PRO A 129 8.22 16.30 -17.64
N HIS A 130 6.91 16.54 -17.55
CA HIS A 130 5.94 15.93 -18.44
C HIS A 130 6.40 16.14 -19.89
N LYS A 131 6.66 15.04 -20.59
CA LYS A 131 6.73 14.98 -22.04
C LYS A 131 5.70 14.00 -22.53
#